data_AF-A0A485LF60-F1
#
_entry.id   AF-A0A485LF60-F1
#
_cell.length_a   1.000
_cell.length_b   1.000
_cell.length_c   1.000
_cell.angle_alpha   90.00
_cell.angle_beta   90.00
_cell.angle_gamma   90.00
#
_symmetry.space_group_name_H-M   'P 1'
#
loop_
_entity.id
_entity.type
_entity.pdbx_description
1 polymer ?
#
loop_
_entity_poly.entity_id
_entity_poly.type
_entity_poly.pdbx_seq_one_letter_code
_entity_poly.pdbx_strand_id
1 'polypeptide(L)'
;MEVDVDYFGFDLTSTAQSIAALCVADCRATDGCKLFVWTRFNGGTCWLKHTAGAKSHLPGSIAMIVKKVSTCGVQELDVDYQGNDIDSTERAYPDLCCDDCKNADGCTTYVWTDFNGGTCWLKSAKGAPAQYDGSVSGSI
;
A
#
# COMPACT_ATOMS: atom_id res chain seq x y z
N MET A 1 -15.38 -10.40 3.64
CA MET A 1 -15.98 -9.25 4.33
C MET A 1 -16.38 -9.70 5.72
N GLU A 2 -16.17 -8.82 6.69
CA GLU A 2 -16.44 -9.06 8.11
C GLU A 2 -17.50 -8.04 8.55
N VAL A 3 -18.60 -8.53 9.10
CA VAL A 3 -19.74 -7.71 9.53
C VAL A 3 -19.53 -7.26 10.97
N ASP A 4 -20.00 -6.06 11.29
CA ASP A 4 -19.90 -5.41 12.60
C ASP A 4 -18.45 -5.23 13.08
N VAL A 5 -17.54 -5.08 12.11
CA VAL A 5 -16.10 -4.95 12.34
C VAL A 5 -15.60 -3.60 11.84
N ASP A 6 -14.82 -2.94 12.67
CA ASP A 6 -14.00 -1.79 12.32
C ASP A 6 -12.51 -2.10 12.59
N TYR A 7 -11.65 -1.43 11.83
CA TYR A 7 -10.21 -1.41 12.02
C TYR A 7 -9.81 0.01 12.38
N PHE A 8 -9.45 0.24 13.64
CA PHE A 8 -9.28 1.59 14.16
C PHE A 8 -8.07 2.30 13.52
N GLY A 9 -8.28 3.55 13.09
CA GLY A 9 -7.24 4.44 12.56
C GLY A 9 -6.75 4.09 11.14
N PHE A 10 -5.60 4.67 10.78
CA PHE A 10 -4.87 4.45 9.51
C PHE A 10 -5.68 4.73 8.24
N ASP A 11 -6.63 5.66 8.32
CA ASP A 11 -7.40 6.17 7.19
C ASP A 11 -6.51 6.95 6.22
N LEU A 12 -6.49 6.52 4.96
CA LEU A 12 -5.89 7.25 3.85
C LEU A 12 -6.83 8.32 3.32
N THR A 13 -8.06 7.90 3.04
CA THR A 13 -9.10 8.74 2.43
C THR A 13 -10.46 8.05 2.57
N SER A 14 -11.52 8.70 2.11
CA SER A 14 -12.85 8.12 2.07
C SER A 14 -13.56 8.34 0.74
N THR A 15 -14.41 7.38 0.36
CA THR A 15 -15.27 7.46 -0.83
C THR A 15 -16.73 7.20 -0.44
N ALA A 16 -17.67 7.62 -1.29
CA ALA A 16 -19.09 7.37 -1.08
C ALA A 16 -19.54 6.17 -1.93
N GLN A 17 -20.16 5.17 -1.29
CA GLN A 17 -20.67 3.98 -1.97
C GLN A 17 -21.94 3.47 -1.30
N SER A 18 -22.92 3.06 -2.11
CA SER A 18 -24.22 2.58 -1.62
C SER A 18 -24.15 1.25 -0.88
N ILE A 19 -23.13 0.42 -1.16
CA ILE A 19 -22.91 -0.88 -0.51
C ILE A 19 -21.42 -1.16 -0.33
N ALA A 20 -21.08 -1.92 0.73
CA ALA A 20 -19.70 -2.27 1.08
C ALA A 20 -18.94 -3.02 -0.04
N ALA A 21 -19.63 -3.76 -0.90
CA ALA A 21 -18.99 -4.50 -1.99
C ALA A 21 -18.31 -3.59 -3.03
N LEU A 22 -18.79 -2.36 -3.19
CA LEU A 22 -18.22 -1.40 -4.13
C LEU A 22 -16.90 -0.79 -3.62
N CYS A 23 -16.69 -0.77 -2.31
CA CYS A 23 -15.44 -0.28 -1.71
C CYS A 23 -14.20 -1.10 -2.12
N VAL A 24 -14.38 -2.33 -2.61
CA VAL A 24 -13.27 -3.15 -3.14
C VAL A 24 -12.62 -2.47 -4.34
N ALA A 25 -13.43 -1.92 -5.26
CA ALA A 25 -12.93 -1.22 -6.43
C ALA A 25 -12.23 0.08 -6.03
N ASP A 26 -12.83 0.85 -5.13
CA ASP A 26 -12.25 2.10 -4.61
C ASP A 26 -10.90 1.86 -3.94
N CYS A 27 -10.81 0.83 -3.10
CA CYS A 27 -9.55 0.49 -2.45
C CYS A 27 -8.49 0.02 -3.47
N ARG A 28 -8.88 -0.77 -4.49
CA ARG A 28 -7.92 -1.18 -5.54
C ARG A 28 -7.40 -0.02 -6.38
N ALA A 29 -8.23 1.01 -6.58
CA ALA A 29 -7.89 2.22 -7.32
C ALA A 29 -7.16 3.27 -6.47
N THR A 30 -7.09 3.08 -5.15
CA THR A 30 -6.43 4.00 -4.22
C THR A 30 -5.06 3.47 -3.85
N ASP A 31 -4.01 4.21 -4.21
CA ASP A 31 -2.65 3.83 -3.88
C ASP A 31 -2.45 3.74 -2.36
N GLY A 32 -1.81 2.66 -1.93
CA GLY A 32 -1.58 2.33 -0.52
C GLY A 32 -2.77 1.71 0.21
N CYS A 33 -3.97 1.62 -0.39
CA CYS A 33 -5.11 1.02 0.31
C CYS A 33 -4.95 -0.50 0.42
N LYS A 34 -5.00 -1.01 1.66
CA LYS A 34 -4.92 -2.44 1.99
C LYS A 34 -6.22 -3.02 2.51
N LEU A 35 -7.11 -2.17 3.02
CA LEU A 35 -8.40 -2.55 3.55
C LEU A 35 -9.35 -1.37 3.53
N PHE A 36 -10.63 -1.65 3.68
CA PHE A 36 -11.63 -0.63 3.94
C PHE A 36 -12.55 -1.05 5.09
N VAL A 37 -13.17 -0.05 5.70
CA VAL A 37 -14.34 -0.20 6.57
C VAL A 37 -15.47 0.60 5.93
N TRP A 38 -16.60 -0.03 5.63
CA TRP A 38 -17.78 0.66 5.14
C TRP A 38 -18.75 0.91 6.28
N THR A 39 -19.32 2.12 6.36
CA THR A 39 -20.38 2.47 7.32
C THR A 39 -21.54 3.16 6.62
N ARG A 40 -22.69 3.25 7.29
CA ARG A 40 -23.88 3.98 6.79
C ARG A 40 -23.77 5.51 6.87
N PHE A 41 -22.61 6.03 7.26
CA PHE A 41 -22.37 7.46 7.33
C PHE A 41 -22.64 8.11 5.96
N ASN A 42 -23.34 9.24 5.93
CA ASN A 42 -23.72 9.95 4.70
C ASN A 42 -24.39 9.08 3.62
N GLY A 43 -25.14 8.05 4.01
CA GLY A 43 -25.79 7.12 3.07
C GLY A 43 -24.88 6.01 2.54
N GLY A 44 -23.64 5.96 3.01
CA GLY A 44 -22.65 4.93 2.68
C GLY A 44 -21.27 5.55 2.45
N THR A 45 -20.32 5.28 3.34
CA THR A 45 -18.93 5.76 3.24
C THR A 45 -17.98 4.58 3.36
N CYS A 46 -17.04 4.47 2.41
CA CYS A 46 -15.88 3.60 2.50
C CYS A 46 -14.72 4.38 3.12
N TRP A 47 -14.29 3.96 4.30
CA TRP A 47 -13.08 4.44 4.96
C TRP A 47 -11.91 3.58 4.50
N LEU A 48 -11.11 4.10 3.57
CA LEU A 48 -10.00 3.39 2.95
C LEU A 48 -8.75 3.52 3.80
N LYS A 49 -8.06 2.41 4.08
CA LYS A 49 -6.99 2.36 5.07
C LYS A 49 -5.72 1.71 4.51
N HIS A 50 -4.55 2.18 4.95
CA HIS A 50 -3.25 1.64 4.53
C HIS A 50 -2.67 0.58 5.48
N THR A 51 -3.23 0.45 6.68
CA THR A 51 -2.79 -0.52 7.69
C THR A 51 -3.99 -1.10 8.41
N ALA A 52 -4.00 -2.42 8.60
CA ALA A 52 -5.00 -3.08 9.43
C ALA A 52 -4.67 -2.81 10.91
N GLY A 53 -5.36 -1.84 11.52
CA GLY A 53 -5.22 -1.50 12.93
C GLY A 53 -5.81 -2.57 13.87
N ALA A 54 -5.99 -2.20 15.14
CA ALA A 54 -6.68 -3.06 16.08
C ALA A 54 -8.13 -3.27 15.64
N LYS A 55 -8.56 -4.53 15.60
CA LYS A 55 -9.92 -4.91 15.27
C LYS A 55 -10.86 -4.52 16.41
N SER A 56 -11.93 -3.82 16.11
CA SER A 56 -12.97 -3.41 17.06
C SER A 56 -14.35 -3.85 16.57
N HIS A 57 -15.31 -3.94 17.49
CA HIS A 57 -16.69 -4.25 17.16
C HIS A 57 -17.48 -2.94 16.96
N LEU A 58 -18.06 -2.76 15.78
CA LEU A 58 -18.84 -1.59 15.42
C LEU A 58 -20.13 -2.02 14.68
N PRO A 59 -21.30 -2.01 15.33
CA PRO A 59 -22.54 -2.43 14.71
C PRO A 59 -22.86 -1.68 13.40
N GLY A 60 -23.19 -2.43 12.36
CA GLY A 60 -23.56 -1.94 11.04
C GLY A 60 -22.38 -1.61 10.11
N SER A 61 -21.13 -1.76 10.55
CA SER A 61 -19.97 -1.63 9.68
C SER A 61 -19.67 -2.93 8.94
N ILE A 62 -18.99 -2.82 7.81
CA ILE A 62 -18.50 -3.97 7.05
C ILE A 62 -17.04 -3.71 6.67
N ALA A 63 -16.13 -4.53 7.17
CA ALA A 63 -14.71 -4.43 6.86
C ALA A 63 -14.26 -5.50 5.85
N MET A 64 -13.21 -5.20 5.11
CA MET A 64 -12.52 -6.19 4.31
C MET A 64 -11.07 -5.80 4.07
N ILE A 65 -10.16 -6.74 4.34
CA ILE A 65 -8.79 -6.66 3.84
C ILE A 65 -8.82 -6.97 2.34
N VAL A 66 -8.38 -5.99 1.55
CA VAL A 66 -8.30 -6.09 0.10
C VAL A 66 -6.90 -6.56 -0.25
N LYS A 67 -6.77 -7.85 -0.55
CA LYS A 67 -5.54 -8.37 -1.15
C LYS A 67 -5.41 -7.79 -2.56
N LYS A 68 -4.58 -6.76 -2.71
CA LYS A 68 -4.06 -6.36 -4.02
C LYS A 68 -3.21 -7.55 -4.50
N VAL A 69 -3.54 -8.11 -5.66
CA VAL A 69 -2.66 -9.09 -6.30
C VAL A 69 -1.42 -8.29 -6.71
N SER A 70 -0.39 -8.31 -5.89
CA SER A 70 0.87 -7.67 -6.25
C SER A 70 1.51 -8.52 -7.34
N THR A 71 1.72 -7.93 -8.51
CA THR A 71 2.71 -8.45 -9.46
C THR A 71 4.13 -8.29 -8.93
N CYS A 72 4.31 -7.48 -7.89
CA CYS A 72 5.57 -7.40 -7.17
C CYS A 72 5.80 -8.63 -6.30
N GLY A 73 7.05 -9.07 -6.27
CA GLY A 73 7.57 -10.08 -5.36
C GLY A 73 7.50 -9.64 -3.89
N VAL A 74 7.85 -10.58 -3.02
CA VAL A 74 7.91 -10.35 -1.57
C VAL A 74 8.92 -9.24 -1.26
N GLN A 75 8.55 -8.34 -0.36
CA GLN A 75 9.45 -7.28 0.10
C GLN A 75 10.54 -7.83 1.03
N GLU A 76 11.75 -7.36 0.84
CA GLU A 76 12.94 -7.70 1.64
C GLU A 76 13.21 -6.53 2.59
N LEU A 77 13.23 -6.79 3.89
CA LEU A 77 13.50 -5.78 4.93
C LEU A 77 15.00 -5.62 5.13
N ASP A 78 15.44 -4.38 5.37
CA ASP A 78 16.80 -3.97 5.66
C ASP A 78 17.81 -4.34 4.55
N VAL A 79 17.34 -4.43 3.30
CA VAL A 79 18.13 -4.75 2.12
C VAL A 79 18.02 -3.65 1.07
N ASP A 80 19.16 -3.04 0.76
CA ASP A 80 19.38 -2.18 -0.41
C ASP A 80 20.03 -2.97 -1.56
N TYR A 81 19.82 -2.50 -2.78
CA TYR A 81 20.44 -3.03 -3.99
C TYR A 81 21.24 -1.91 -4.66
N GLN A 82 22.56 -1.94 -4.55
CA GLN A 82 23.38 -0.80 -4.97
C GLN A 82 23.35 -0.58 -6.49
N GLY A 83 23.19 0.69 -6.87
CA GLY A 83 23.24 1.17 -8.26
C GLY A 83 22.01 0.82 -9.09
N ASN A 84 22.14 1.02 -10.41
CA ASN A 84 21.07 0.85 -11.41
C ASN A 84 19.85 1.77 -11.20
N ASP A 85 19.98 2.84 -10.43
CA ASP A 85 18.93 3.85 -10.25
C ASP A 85 18.61 4.53 -11.58
N ILE A 86 17.34 4.51 -11.95
CA ILE A 86 16.81 5.16 -13.16
C ILE A 86 15.90 6.33 -12.85
N ASP A 87 15.25 6.33 -11.68
CA ASP A 87 14.40 7.41 -11.22
C ASP A 87 14.18 7.30 -9.69
N SER A 88 13.55 8.31 -9.09
CA SER A 88 13.05 8.24 -7.73
C SER A 88 11.71 8.96 -7.53
N THR A 89 10.90 8.45 -6.61
CA THR A 89 9.61 9.02 -6.24
C THR A 89 9.51 9.18 -4.72
N GLU A 90 8.84 10.25 -4.27
CA GLU A 90 8.56 10.43 -2.84
C GLU A 90 7.29 9.67 -2.46
N ARG A 91 7.43 8.78 -1.48
CA ARG A 91 6.36 7.89 -1.00
C ARG A 91 6.51 7.65 0.48
N ALA A 92 5.44 7.90 1.23
CA ALA A 92 5.43 7.68 2.68
C ALA A 92 5.62 6.20 3.10
N TYR A 93 5.35 5.24 2.20
CA TYR A 93 5.38 3.82 2.52
C TYR A 93 6.06 2.99 1.41
N PRO A 94 6.86 1.95 1.77
CA PRO A 94 7.55 1.09 0.80
C PRO A 94 6.65 0.37 -0.19
N ASP A 95 5.47 -0.02 0.25
CA ASP A 95 4.46 -0.73 -0.53
C ASP A 95 3.92 0.08 -1.72
N LEU A 96 4.18 1.40 -1.75
CA LEU A 96 3.86 2.27 -2.88
C LEU A 96 4.90 2.18 -4.01
N CYS A 97 6.16 1.84 -3.71
CA CYS A 97 7.24 1.79 -4.70
C CYS A 97 7.01 0.71 -5.78
N CYS A 98 6.26 -0.32 -5.43
CA CYS A 98 5.86 -1.38 -6.34
C CYS A 98 5.09 -0.83 -7.54
N ASP A 99 4.11 0.05 -7.30
CA ASP A 99 3.30 0.61 -8.36
C ASP A 99 4.07 1.70 -9.14
N ASP A 100 4.93 2.47 -8.46
CA ASP A 100 5.83 3.42 -9.13
C ASP A 100 6.78 2.70 -10.10
N CYS A 101 7.39 1.60 -9.67
CA CYS A 101 8.29 0.80 -10.51
C CYS A 101 7.55 0.20 -11.72
N LYS A 102 6.30 -0.26 -11.58
CA LYS A 102 5.52 -0.75 -12.74
C LYS A 102 5.25 0.33 -13.79
N ASN A 103 5.12 1.57 -13.34
CA ASN A 103 4.82 2.71 -14.20
C ASN A 103 6.09 3.34 -14.78
N ALA A 104 7.28 2.97 -14.29
CA ALA A 104 8.56 3.45 -14.77
C ALA A 104 9.16 2.48 -15.80
N ASP A 105 9.30 2.95 -17.04
CA ASP A 105 9.86 2.16 -18.13
C ASP A 105 11.26 1.64 -17.79
N GLY A 106 11.42 0.32 -17.84
CA GLY A 106 12.68 -0.35 -17.56
C GLY A 106 12.96 -0.61 -16.09
N CYS A 107 12.06 -0.27 -15.16
CA CYS A 107 12.22 -0.62 -13.75
C CYS A 107 11.94 -2.12 -13.53
N THR A 108 12.80 -2.79 -12.78
CA THR A 108 12.65 -4.20 -12.39
C THR A 108 12.75 -4.39 -10.87
N THR A 109 13.29 -3.41 -10.17
CA THR A 109 13.61 -3.47 -8.75
C THR A 109 13.43 -2.09 -8.15
N TYR A 110 12.97 -2.02 -6.91
CA TYR A 110 12.91 -0.77 -6.16
C TYR A 110 13.54 -0.97 -4.79
N VAL A 111 14.01 0.12 -4.21
CA VAL A 111 14.43 0.20 -2.81
C VAL A 111 13.76 1.42 -2.20
N TRP A 112 13.00 1.23 -1.14
CA TRP A 112 12.48 2.33 -0.33
C TRP A 112 13.43 2.64 0.81
N THR A 113 13.63 3.92 1.12
CA THR A 113 14.30 4.38 2.35
C THR A 113 13.50 5.50 3.00
N ASP A 114 13.81 5.81 4.25
CA ASP A 114 13.20 6.92 5.01
C ASP A 114 13.69 8.33 4.59
N PHE A 115 14.53 8.39 3.55
CA PHE A 115 15.03 9.64 2.98
C PHE A 115 13.86 10.56 2.56
N ASN A 116 13.94 11.84 2.91
CA ASN A 116 12.87 12.85 2.71
C ASN A 116 11.49 12.45 3.28
N GLY A 117 11.44 11.63 4.32
CA GLY A 117 10.18 11.12 4.87
C GLY A 117 9.60 9.95 4.06
N GLY A 118 10.40 9.39 3.15
CA GLY A 118 10.09 8.22 2.35
C GLY A 118 10.40 8.44 0.87
N THR A 119 11.36 7.70 0.34
CA THR A 119 11.77 7.76 -1.07
C THR A 119 11.88 6.36 -1.66
N CYS A 120 11.26 6.15 -2.81
CA CYS A 120 11.44 4.97 -3.66
C CYS A 120 12.53 5.24 -4.69
N TRP A 121 13.60 4.47 -4.62
CA TRP A 121 14.67 4.44 -5.60
C TRP A 121 14.36 3.36 -6.63
N LEU A 122 13.95 3.76 -7.84
CA LEU A 122 13.52 2.88 -8.92
C LEU A 122 14.75 2.44 -9.72
N LYS A 123 14.89 1.13 -9.96
CA LYS A 123 16.11 0.53 -10.51
C LYS A 123 15.83 -0.36 -11.71
N SER A 124 16.70 -0.30 -12.71
CA SER A 124 16.58 -1.11 -13.93
C SER A 124 17.06 -2.55 -13.80
N ALA A 125 17.75 -2.88 -12.71
CA ALA A 125 18.24 -4.22 -12.44
C ALA A 125 18.43 -4.43 -10.94
N LYS A 126 18.34 -5.69 -10.50
CA LYS A 126 18.69 -6.11 -9.15
C LYS A 126 20.21 -6.15 -8.99
N GLY A 127 20.75 -5.17 -8.27
CA GLY A 127 22.19 -5.04 -7.98
C GLY A 127 22.71 -6.05 -6.96
N ALA A 128 23.91 -5.78 -6.43
CA ALA A 128 24.42 -6.54 -5.29
C ALA A 128 23.64 -6.15 -4.02
N PRO A 129 23.17 -7.12 -3.21
CA PRO A 129 22.49 -6.83 -1.96
C PRO A 129 23.48 -6.21 -0.97
N ALA A 130 23.03 -5.16 -0.28
CA ALA A 130 23.72 -4.54 0.84
C ALA A 130 22.75 -4.40 2.01
N GLN A 131 23.23 -4.68 3.23
CA GLN A 131 22.42 -4.45 4.41
C GLN A 131 22.30 -2.94 4.65
N TYR A 132 21.07 -2.46 4.80
CA TYR A 132 20.77 -1.07 5.11
C TYR A 132 19.53 -1.02 6.00
N ASP A 133 19.74 -0.77 7.29
CA ASP A 133 18.68 -0.76 8.29
C ASP A 133 17.60 0.29 7.93
N GLY A 134 16.33 -0.12 7.95
CA GLY A 134 15.19 0.71 7.60
C GLY A 134 14.86 0.75 6.10
N SER A 135 15.70 0.18 5.23
CA SER A 135 15.34 0.04 3.81
C SER A 135 14.34 -1.10 3.59
N VAL A 136 13.55 -0.99 2.53
CA VAL A 136 12.65 -2.06 2.10
C VAL A 136 12.72 -2.18 0.59
N SER A 137 13.18 -3.32 0.08
CA SER A 137 13.31 -3.55 -1.34
C SER A 137 12.30 -4.54 -1.88
N GLY A 138 12.10 -4.52 -3.19
CA GLY A 138 11.23 -5.47 -3.88
C GLY A 138 11.53 -5.50 -5.37
N SER A 139 11.02 -6.53 -6.04
CA SER A 139 11.15 -6.71 -7.48
C SER A 139 9.77 -6.90 -8.12
N ILE A 140 9.66 -6.59 -9.41
CA ILE A 140 8.46 -6.83 -10.23
C ILE A 140 8.67 -7.96 -11.22
#